data_AF-A0A699GUM8-F1
#
_entry.id   AF-A0A699GUM8-F1
#
_cell.length_a   1.000
_cell.length_b   1.000
_cell.length_c   1.000
_cell.angle_alpha   90.00
_cell.angle_beta   90.00
_cell.angle_gamma   90.00
#
_symmetry.space_group_name_H-M   'P 1'
#
loop_
_entity.id
_entity.type
_entity.pdbx_description
1 polymer ?
#
loop_
_entity_poly.entity_id
_entity_poly.type
_entity_poly.pdbx_seq_one_letter_code
_entity_poly.pdbx_strand_id
1 'polypeptide(L)'
;MSTLPEFMILFGGDNHPPMLEKHLYDFWKSRMELYIQNKEHGRIILESVEHGPLIWPMIEENSVTRIKKYEELSATKKIQADCDLKATNIILQGIPSDIYSLVNHHRVAKDLWERVQLLMQGTSLTKQEKECKLDCMMVVKEIVNRLLEEVEASFLGRRIKWRSMVWILSNAKDSLAKQGSASLRM
;
A
#
# COMPACT_ATOMS: atom_id res chain seq x y z
N MET A 1 0.36 7.81 -25.92
CA MET A 1 -0.65 7.80 -24.85
C MET A 1 -0.80 6.36 -24.43
N SER A 2 -0.32 6.03 -23.24
CA SER A 2 -0.39 4.68 -22.69
C SER A 2 -1.58 4.56 -21.74
N THR A 3 -2.36 3.50 -21.89
CA THR A 3 -3.62 3.23 -21.18
C THR A 3 -3.37 2.66 -19.78
N LEU A 4 -4.30 2.85 -18.84
CA LEU A 4 -4.22 2.33 -17.46
C LEU A 4 -3.81 0.84 -17.32
N PRO A 5 -4.19 -0.08 -18.23
CA PRO A 5 -3.66 -1.44 -18.23
C PRO A 5 -2.15 -1.52 -18.50
N GLU A 6 -1.58 -0.61 -19.29
CA GLU A 6 -0.13 -0.54 -19.52
C GLU A 6 0.62 -0.04 -18.27
N PHE A 7 0.00 0.76 -17.40
CA PHE A 7 0.52 1.07 -16.05
C PHE A 7 0.38 -0.09 -15.05
N MET A 8 -0.37 -1.14 -15.36
CA MET A 8 -0.37 -2.38 -14.58
C MET A 8 0.57 -3.44 -15.20
N ILE A 9 0.72 -3.44 -16.52
CA ILE A 9 1.54 -4.41 -17.28
C ILE A 9 3.02 -3.99 -17.32
N LEU A 10 3.36 -2.70 -17.34
CA LEU A 10 4.77 -2.21 -17.26
C LEU A 10 5.41 -2.44 -15.88
N PHE A 11 4.61 -2.68 -14.84
CA PHE A 11 5.06 -2.69 -13.45
C PHE A 11 5.08 -4.08 -12.81
N GLY A 12 4.73 -5.12 -13.58
CA GLY A 12 4.78 -6.53 -13.15
C GLY A 12 6.18 -7.16 -13.17
N GLY A 13 7.21 -6.42 -13.59
CA GLY A 13 8.57 -6.95 -13.78
C GLY A 13 9.62 -6.47 -12.77
N ASP A 14 9.41 -5.33 -12.12
CA ASP A 14 10.45 -4.76 -11.24
C ASP A 14 10.37 -5.38 -9.85
N ASN A 15 11.35 -6.24 -9.56
CA ASN A 15 11.59 -6.78 -8.22
C ASN A 15 12.09 -5.73 -7.22
N HIS A 16 12.11 -4.45 -7.60
CA HIS A 16 12.62 -3.35 -6.80
C HIS A 16 11.49 -2.60 -6.09
N PRO A 17 11.69 -2.19 -4.82
CA PRO A 17 10.73 -1.34 -4.13
C PRO A 17 10.55 0.01 -4.87
N PRO A 18 9.36 0.63 -4.82
CA PRO A 18 9.16 1.96 -5.37
C PRO A 18 10.07 2.98 -4.66
N MET A 19 10.71 3.85 -5.45
CA MET A 19 11.53 4.94 -4.93
C MET A 19 10.63 6.07 -4.39
N LEU A 20 10.97 6.62 -3.23
CA LEU A 20 10.24 7.72 -2.61
C LEU A 20 10.47 9.03 -3.34
N GLU A 21 9.37 9.70 -3.70
CA GLU A 21 9.37 11.06 -4.22
C GLU A 21 8.78 12.02 -3.19
N LYS A 22 9.47 13.14 -2.93
CA LYS A 22 9.20 14.05 -1.80
C LYS A 22 7.74 14.55 -1.72
N HIS A 23 7.11 14.81 -2.86
CA HIS A 23 5.77 15.38 -2.95
C HIS A 23 4.66 14.31 -3.05
N LEU A 24 5.02 13.03 -3.21
CA LEU A 24 4.11 11.92 -3.47
C LEU A 24 4.15 10.86 -2.38
N TYR A 25 4.35 11.25 -1.12
CA TYR A 25 4.43 10.31 -0.01
C TYR A 25 3.21 9.37 0.09
N ASP A 26 1.99 9.91 -0.05
CA ASP A 26 0.77 9.09 0.05
C ASP A 26 0.70 8.03 -1.06
N PHE A 27 1.15 8.39 -2.27
CA PHE A 27 1.24 7.46 -3.40
C PHE A 27 2.35 6.43 -3.21
N TRP A 28 3.54 6.86 -2.77
CA TRP A 28 4.65 5.98 -2.45
C TRP A 28 4.26 4.97 -1.36
N LYS A 29 3.58 5.43 -0.31
CA LYS A 29 3.10 4.60 0.79
C LYS A 29 2.18 3.49 0.30
N SER A 30 1.10 3.83 -0.42
CA SER A 30 0.19 2.81 -0.96
C SER A 30 0.90 1.82 -1.90
N ARG A 31 1.83 2.31 -2.72
CA ARG A 31 2.59 1.46 -3.63
C ARG A 31 3.58 0.54 -2.90
N MET A 32 4.21 1.04 -1.84
CA MET A 32 5.14 0.28 -1.02
C MET A 32 4.41 -0.81 -0.22
N GLU A 33 3.24 -0.50 0.34
CA GLU A 33 2.38 -1.49 1.03
C GLU A 33 1.96 -2.61 0.08
N LEU A 34 1.50 -2.29 -1.13
CA LEU A 34 1.17 -3.28 -2.16
C LEU A 34 2.39 -4.11 -2.58
N TYR A 35 3.54 -3.48 -2.73
CA TYR A 35 4.79 -4.17 -3.05
C TYR A 35 5.18 -5.17 -1.96
N ILE A 36 5.08 -4.78 -0.68
CA ILE A 36 5.35 -5.65 0.47
C ILE A 36 4.39 -6.83 0.50
N GLN A 37 3.08 -6.58 0.31
CA GLN A 37 2.05 -7.63 0.31
C GLN A 37 2.29 -8.69 -0.77
N ASN A 38 2.88 -8.31 -1.90
CA ASN A 38 3.21 -9.22 -3.00
C ASN A 38 4.50 -10.02 -2.77
N LYS A 39 5.25 -9.79 -1.68
CA LYS A 39 6.42 -10.60 -1.33
C LYS A 39 6.03 -11.84 -0.54
N GLU A 40 6.90 -12.85 -0.60
CA GLU A 40 6.84 -13.97 0.33
C GLU A 40 6.89 -13.46 1.78
N HIS A 41 5.96 -13.97 2.60
CA HIS A 41 5.66 -13.51 3.96
C HIS A 41 5.23 -12.03 4.05
N GLY A 42 4.68 -11.46 2.97
CA GLY A 42 4.31 -10.04 2.87
C GLY A 42 3.45 -9.52 4.03
N ARG A 43 2.52 -10.33 4.55
CA ARG A 43 1.73 -9.96 5.75
C ARG A 43 2.61 -9.75 6.97
N ILE A 44 3.54 -10.67 7.23
CA ILE A 44 4.45 -10.61 8.36
C ILE A 44 5.37 -9.39 8.23
N ILE A 45 5.89 -9.16 7.03
CA ILE A 45 6.75 -8.01 6.73
C ILE A 45 5.99 -6.70 6.97
N LEU A 46 4.73 -6.61 6.54
CA LEU A 46 3.91 -5.42 6.76
C LEU A 46 3.65 -5.20 8.26
N GLU A 47 3.34 -6.25 9.01
CA GLU A 47 3.18 -6.17 10.47
C GLU A 47 4.45 -5.65 11.15
N SER A 48 5.64 -6.03 10.69
CA SER A 48 6.93 -5.51 11.20
C SER A 48 7.12 -4.01 10.93
N VAL A 49 6.60 -3.50 9.81
CA VAL A 49 6.64 -2.07 9.47
C VAL A 49 5.69 -1.27 10.36
N GLU A 50 4.50 -1.80 10.64
CA GLU A 50 3.47 -1.10 11.42
C GLU A 50 3.72 -1.16 12.94
N HIS A 51 4.07 -2.34 13.44
CA HIS A 51 4.12 -2.61 14.88
C HIS A 51 5.56 -2.66 15.41
N GLY A 52 6.53 -2.85 14.53
CA GLY A 52 7.94 -3.01 14.89
C GLY A 52 8.35 -4.49 14.93
N PRO A 53 9.63 -4.75 15.21
CA PRO A 53 10.22 -6.08 15.13
C PRO A 53 9.81 -6.92 16.33
N LEU A 54 9.99 -8.23 16.23
CA LEU A 54 9.77 -9.13 17.36
C LEU A 54 10.68 -8.74 18.54
N ILE A 55 10.10 -8.71 19.74
CA ILE A 55 10.89 -8.68 20.98
C ILE A 55 11.74 -9.95 21.04
N TRP A 56 13.06 -9.78 21.01
CA TRP A 56 13.96 -10.91 21.02
C TRP A 56 13.83 -11.69 22.34
N PRO A 57 13.55 -13.01 22.31
CA PRO A 57 13.30 -13.76 23.53
C PRO A 57 14.55 -13.84 24.41
N MET A 58 14.34 -13.66 25.72
CA MET A 58 15.34 -13.90 26.75
C MET A 58 15.15 -15.28 27.37
N ILE A 59 16.25 -15.94 27.74
CA ILE A 59 16.27 -17.15 28.57
C ILE A 59 16.99 -16.82 29.86
N GLU A 60 16.47 -17.30 30.99
CA GLU A 60 17.24 -17.41 32.22
C GLU A 60 17.96 -18.74 32.24
N GLU A 61 19.28 -18.70 32.11
CA GLU A 61 20.13 -19.88 32.25
C GLU A 61 21.08 -19.61 33.43
N ASN A 62 21.00 -20.45 34.47
CA ASN A 62 21.83 -20.33 35.67
C ASN A 62 21.74 -18.95 36.36
N SER A 63 20.54 -18.40 36.56
CA SER A 63 20.27 -17.07 37.15
C SER A 63 20.85 -15.87 36.38
N VAL A 64 21.32 -16.08 35.15
CA VAL A 64 21.73 -15.03 34.22
C VAL A 64 20.74 -14.97 33.06
N THR A 65 20.10 -13.82 32.90
CA THR A 65 19.20 -13.56 31.77
C THR A 65 20.05 -13.26 30.53
N ARG A 66 20.05 -14.16 29.56
CA ARG A 66 20.74 -13.97 28.28
C ARG A 66 19.75 -13.96 27.11
N ILE A 67 20.09 -13.19 26.08
CA ILE A 67 19.33 -13.13 24.84
C ILE A 67 19.55 -14.43 24.06
N LYS A 68 18.47 -15.03 23.52
CA LYS A 68 18.60 -16.24 22.69
C LYS A 68 19.50 -15.99 21.49
N LYS A 69 20.32 -16.96 21.10
CA LYS A 69 20.95 -16.94 19.78
C LYS A 69 19.91 -17.25 18.71
N TYR A 70 20.15 -16.82 17.47
CA TYR A 70 19.28 -17.13 16.34
C TYR A 70 19.01 -18.65 16.25
N GLU A 71 20.03 -19.49 16.43
CA GLU A 71 19.87 -20.95 16.36
C GLU A 71 18.96 -21.57 17.41
N GLU A 72 18.80 -20.91 18.56
CA GLU A 72 17.94 -21.34 19.68
C GLU A 72 16.48 -20.89 19.51
N LEU A 73 16.18 -20.15 18.43
CA LEU A 73 14.83 -19.73 18.09
C LEU A 73 14.04 -20.88 17.47
N SER A 74 12.73 -20.90 17.75
CA SER A 74 11.80 -21.75 17.01
C SER A 74 11.75 -21.33 15.53
N ALA A 75 11.39 -22.26 14.64
CA ALA A 75 11.28 -22.00 13.21
C ALA A 75 10.44 -20.74 12.90
N THR A 76 9.30 -20.58 13.57
CA THR A 76 8.43 -19.39 13.40
C THR A 76 9.14 -18.09 13.78
N LYS A 77 9.94 -18.08 14.86
CA LYS A 77 10.67 -16.88 15.29
C LYS A 77 11.85 -16.56 14.38
N LYS A 78 12.50 -17.57 13.80
CA LYS A 78 13.52 -17.38 12.75
C LYS A 78 12.91 -16.71 11.53
N ILE A 79 11.79 -17.23 11.02
CA ILE A 79 11.05 -16.65 9.89
C ILE A 79 10.67 -15.18 10.18
N GLN A 80 10.18 -14.89 11.38
CA GLN A 80 9.85 -13.52 11.77
C GLN A 80 11.08 -12.60 11.75
N ALA A 81 12.18 -13.03 12.36
CA ALA A 81 13.43 -12.25 12.39
C ALA A 81 13.95 -11.96 10.97
N ASP A 82 13.87 -12.95 10.08
CA ASP A 82 14.22 -12.77 8.67
C ASP A 82 13.28 -11.77 7.97
N CYS A 83 11.99 -11.80 8.29
CA CYS A 83 11.01 -10.84 7.78
C CYS A 83 11.25 -9.42 8.32
N ASP A 84 11.63 -9.27 9.59
CA ASP A 84 11.97 -7.97 10.20
C ASP A 84 13.18 -7.31 9.50
N LEU A 85 14.21 -8.12 9.19
CA LEU A 85 15.36 -7.68 8.39
C LEU A 85 14.95 -7.32 6.96
N LYS A 86 14.08 -8.13 6.34
CA LYS A 86 13.57 -7.89 5.00
C LYS A 86 12.73 -6.60 4.92
N ALA A 87 11.91 -6.32 5.94
CA ALA A 87 11.16 -5.08 6.06
C ALA A 87 12.09 -3.86 6.08
N THR A 88 13.13 -3.92 6.91
CA THR A 88 14.15 -2.86 7.00
C THR A 88 14.84 -2.64 5.65
N ASN A 89 15.28 -3.71 4.99
CA ASN A 89 15.93 -3.63 3.68
C ASN A 89 15.01 -3.06 2.58
N ILE A 90 13.73 -3.43 2.56
CA ILE A 90 12.76 -2.92 1.60
C ILE A 90 12.58 -1.40 1.77
N ILE A 91 12.42 -0.92 3.00
CA ILE A 91 12.28 0.52 3.28
C ILE A 91 13.54 1.26 2.83
N LEU A 92 14.73 0.78 3.20
CA LEU A 92 16.00 1.42 2.86
C LEU A 92 16.26 1.49 1.35
N GLN A 93 15.82 0.49 0.59
CA GLN A 93 15.91 0.49 -0.88
C GLN A 93 14.89 1.43 -1.53
N GLY A 94 13.75 1.67 -0.87
CA GLY A 94 12.71 2.55 -1.36
C GLY A 94 12.91 4.03 -1.01
N ILE A 95 13.99 4.39 -0.33
CA ILE A 95 14.29 5.79 0.03
C ILE A 95 15.52 6.31 -0.73
N PRO A 96 15.50 7.57 -1.20
CA PRO A 96 16.67 8.18 -1.80
C PRO A 96 17.75 8.50 -0.76
N SER A 97 18.98 8.66 -1.24
CA SER A 97 20.19 8.79 -0.41
C SER A 97 20.19 10.03 0.50
N ASP A 98 19.54 11.12 0.08
CA ASP A 98 19.39 12.33 0.89
C ASP A 98 18.53 12.04 2.13
N ILE A 99 17.43 11.30 1.98
CA ILE A 99 16.58 10.87 3.10
C ILE A 99 17.28 9.80 3.94
N TYR A 100 17.98 8.86 3.31
CA TYR A 100 18.76 7.84 4.00
C TYR A 100 19.72 8.44 5.04
N SER A 101 20.44 9.51 4.66
CA SER A 101 21.38 10.19 5.58
C SER A 101 20.72 10.75 6.84
N LEU A 102 19.43 11.10 6.78
CA LEU A 102 18.65 11.65 7.89
C LEU A 102 18.06 10.56 8.80
N VAL A 103 17.89 9.35 8.27
CA VAL A 103 17.24 8.24 8.98
C VAL A 103 18.20 7.11 9.36
N ASN A 104 19.46 7.16 8.92
CA ASN A 104 20.48 6.10 9.12
C ASN A 104 20.78 5.75 10.59
N HIS A 105 20.40 6.59 11.55
CA HIS A 105 20.53 6.31 12.98
C HIS A 105 19.51 5.27 13.48
N HIS A 106 18.44 5.02 12.72
CA HIS A 106 17.40 4.05 13.05
C HIS A 106 17.70 2.71 12.39
N ARG A 107 17.55 1.63 13.17
CA ARG A 107 17.86 0.26 12.72
C ARG A 107 16.62 -0.60 12.49
N VAL A 108 15.46 -0.07 12.84
CA VAL A 108 14.19 -0.79 12.89
C VAL A 108 13.28 -0.27 11.78
N ALA A 109 12.63 -1.19 11.05
CA ALA A 109 11.72 -0.88 9.95
C ALA A 109 10.65 0.15 10.34
N LYS A 110 9.99 -0.04 11.48
CA LYS A 110 8.98 0.89 11.99
C LYS A 110 9.53 2.29 12.24
N ASP A 111 10.63 2.42 12.96
CA ASP A 111 11.23 3.73 13.28
C ASP A 111 11.67 4.46 11.99
N LEU A 112 12.22 3.72 11.03
CA LEU A 112 12.55 4.24 9.70
C LEU A 112 11.29 4.74 8.99
N TRP A 113 10.24 3.92 8.95
CA TRP A 113 8.97 4.24 8.30
C TRP A 113 8.32 5.50 8.89
N GLU A 114 8.19 5.56 10.22
CA GLU A 114 7.62 6.70 10.93
C GLU A 114 8.46 7.96 10.72
N ARG A 115 9.78 7.86 10.71
CA ARG A 115 10.64 9.01 10.45
C ARG A 115 10.54 9.50 9.01
N VAL A 116 10.49 8.60 8.04
CA VAL A 116 10.25 8.95 6.63
C VAL A 116 8.89 9.65 6.50
N GLN A 117 7.86 9.13 7.15
CA GLN A 117 6.55 9.77 7.21
C GLN A 117 6.64 11.19 7.77
N LEU A 118 7.30 11.38 8.91
CA LEU A 118 7.49 12.68 9.52
C LEU A 118 8.30 13.63 8.64
N LEU A 119 9.34 13.17 7.97
CA LEU A 119 10.15 14.01 7.07
C LEU A 119 9.35 14.49 5.85
N MET A 120 8.47 13.64 5.32
CA MET A 120 7.67 13.97 4.13
C MET A 120 6.39 14.75 4.47
N GLN A 121 5.82 14.54 5.65
CA GLN A 121 4.58 15.19 6.10
C GLN A 121 4.83 16.37 7.06
N GLY A 122 6.07 16.56 7.52
CA GLY A 122 6.46 17.43 8.65
C GLY A 122 6.89 18.85 8.32
N THR A 123 6.67 19.34 7.11
CA THR A 123 6.38 20.78 6.93
C THR A 123 4.89 20.85 6.71
N SER A 124 4.15 21.42 7.66
CA SER A 124 2.72 21.69 7.55
C SER A 124 2.38 22.12 6.13
N LEU A 125 1.74 21.23 5.37
CA LEU A 125 1.25 21.52 4.02
C LEU A 125 0.60 22.89 4.05
N THR A 126 1.18 23.84 3.32
CA THR A 126 0.60 25.17 3.20
C THR A 126 -0.79 25.02 2.62
N LYS A 127 -1.70 25.94 2.95
CA LYS A 127 -3.09 25.92 2.46
C LYS A 127 -3.14 25.69 0.92
N GLN A 128 -2.19 26.29 0.21
CA GLN A 128 -2.00 26.17 -1.23
C GLN A 128 -1.62 24.75 -1.71
N GLU A 129 -0.84 23.98 -0.95
CA GLU A 129 -0.49 22.60 -1.32
C GLU A 129 -1.64 21.62 -1.07
N LYS A 130 -2.48 21.88 -0.06
CA LYS A 130 -3.73 21.12 0.12
C LYS A 130 -4.73 21.44 -0.99
N GLU A 131 -4.84 22.71 -1.35
CA GLU A 131 -5.63 23.16 -2.52
C GLU A 131 -5.07 22.54 -3.81
N CYS A 132 -3.75 22.52 -4.01
CA CYS A 132 -3.12 21.90 -5.18
C CYS A 132 -3.29 20.36 -5.21
N LYS A 133 -3.27 19.69 -4.05
CA LYS A 133 -3.63 18.25 -3.95
C LYS A 133 -5.10 18.01 -4.29
N LEU A 134 -6.01 18.86 -3.80
CA LEU A 134 -7.43 18.82 -4.14
C LEU A 134 -7.64 19.08 -5.64
N ASP A 135 -6.97 20.07 -6.21
CA ASP A 135 -6.98 20.38 -7.63
C ASP A 135 -6.44 19.23 -8.46
N CYS A 136 -5.31 18.61 -8.06
CA CYS A 136 -4.80 17.42 -8.73
C CYS A 136 -5.78 16.24 -8.63
N MET A 137 -6.41 16.01 -7.47
CA MET A 137 -7.47 15.00 -7.32
C MET A 137 -8.70 15.32 -8.18
N MET A 138 -9.07 16.59 -8.31
CA MET A 138 -10.17 17.04 -9.16
C MET A 138 -9.82 16.87 -10.64
N VAL A 139 -8.60 17.20 -11.06
CA VAL A 139 -8.11 16.98 -12.42
C VAL A 139 -8.09 15.49 -12.75
N VAL A 140 -7.63 14.63 -11.83
CA VAL A 140 -7.69 13.17 -12.02
C VAL A 140 -9.14 12.69 -12.12
N LYS A 141 -10.04 13.15 -11.25
CA LYS A 141 -11.48 12.82 -11.34
C LYS A 141 -12.11 13.29 -12.65
N GLU A 142 -11.75 14.48 -13.13
CA GLU A 142 -12.31 15.03 -14.35
C GLU A 142 -11.76 14.35 -15.60
N ILE A 143 -10.48 13.95 -15.58
CA ILE A 143 -9.90 13.08 -16.61
C ILE A 143 -10.61 11.73 -16.60
N VAL A 144 -10.84 11.12 -15.43
CA VAL A 144 -11.60 9.86 -15.32
C VAL A 144 -13.02 10.01 -15.85
N ASN A 145 -13.72 11.10 -15.54
CA ASN A 145 -15.07 11.36 -16.03
C ASN A 145 -15.11 11.62 -17.54
N ARG A 146 -14.17 12.40 -18.09
CA ARG A 146 -14.04 12.59 -19.54
C ARG A 146 -13.76 11.27 -20.26
N LEU A 147 -12.89 10.43 -19.71
CA LEU A 147 -12.63 9.09 -20.23
C LEU A 147 -13.88 8.19 -20.14
N LEU A 148 -14.69 8.34 -19.10
CA LEU A 148 -15.96 7.63 -18.96
C LEU A 148 -16.95 8.05 -20.05
N GLU A 149 -17.06 9.35 -20.32
CA GLU A 149 -17.92 9.91 -21.37
C GLU A 149 -17.43 9.54 -22.78
N GLU A 150 -16.13 9.51 -23.02
CA GLU A 150 -15.53 9.07 -24.29
C GLU A 150 -15.77 7.57 -24.52
N VAL A 151 -15.64 6.75 -23.47
CA VAL A 151 -16.00 5.34 -23.52
C VAL A 151 -17.50 5.20 -23.79
N GLU A 152 -18.38 5.93 -23.11
CA GLU A 152 -19.82 5.93 -23.38
C GLU A 152 -20.17 6.39 -24.81
N ALA A 153 -19.46 7.38 -25.34
CA ALA A 153 -19.61 7.88 -26.70
C ALA A 153 -19.17 6.82 -27.74
N SER A 154 -18.12 6.04 -27.46
CA SER A 154 -17.69 4.94 -28.32
C SER A 154 -18.73 3.80 -28.43
N PHE A 155 -19.68 3.74 -27.49
CA PHE A 155 -20.81 2.80 -27.52
C PHE A 155 -22.09 3.37 -28.18
N LEU A 156 -22.06 4.55 -28.79
CA LEU A 156 -23.24 5.23 -29.38
C LEU A 156 -23.99 4.43 -30.46
N GLY A 157 -23.37 3.43 -31.09
CA GLY A 157 -24.05 2.51 -32.01
C GLY A 157 -24.89 1.41 -31.34
N ARG A 158 -24.80 1.25 -30.01
CA ARG A 158 -25.52 0.21 -29.21
C ARG A 158 -26.33 0.82 -28.05
N ARG A 159 -26.72 2.09 -28.19
CA ARG A 159 -27.31 2.94 -27.13
C ARG A 159 -28.59 2.40 -26.49
N ILE A 160 -29.43 1.70 -27.26
CA ILE A 160 -30.68 1.12 -26.75
C ILE A 160 -30.39 -0.14 -25.92
N LYS A 161 -29.47 -1.00 -26.38
CA LYS A 161 -29.08 -2.22 -25.67
C LYS A 161 -28.34 -1.91 -24.37
N TRP A 162 -27.49 -0.87 -24.36
CA TRP A 162 -26.73 -0.43 -23.18
C TRP A 162 -27.60 0.19 -22.09
N ARG A 163 -28.54 1.08 -22.44
CA ARG A 163 -29.49 1.63 -21.45
C ARG A 163 -30.40 0.55 -20.85
N SER A 164 -30.87 -0.39 -21.67
CA SER A 164 -31.59 -1.56 -21.17
C SER A 164 -30.70 -2.46 -20.30
N MET A 165 -29.44 -2.71 -20.68
CA MET A 165 -28.50 -3.48 -19.84
C MET A 165 -28.21 -2.81 -18.51
N VAL A 166 -27.93 -1.51 -18.49
CA VAL A 166 -27.66 -0.76 -17.25
C VAL A 166 -28.89 -0.76 -16.36
N TRP A 167 -30.08 -0.56 -16.92
CA TRP A 167 -31.33 -0.65 -16.17
C TRP A 167 -31.60 -2.06 -15.63
N ILE A 168 -31.37 -3.11 -16.44
CA ILE A 168 -31.48 -4.52 -16.02
C ILE A 168 -30.48 -4.84 -14.91
N LEU A 169 -29.22 -4.41 -15.04
CA LEU A 169 -28.17 -4.68 -14.05
C LEU A 169 -28.40 -3.90 -12.75
N SER A 170 -28.88 -2.65 -12.82
CA SER A 170 -29.22 -1.86 -11.64
C SER A 170 -30.42 -2.46 -10.91
N ASN A 171 -31.46 -2.88 -11.63
CA ASN A 171 -32.61 -3.56 -11.04
C ASN A 171 -32.28 -4.97 -10.52
N ALA A 172 -31.39 -5.71 -11.18
CA ALA A 172 -30.93 -7.02 -10.70
C ALA A 172 -30.12 -6.88 -9.40
N LYS A 173 -29.28 -5.84 -9.30
CA LYS A 173 -28.52 -5.51 -8.09
C LYS A 173 -29.45 -5.14 -6.93
N ASP A 174 -30.49 -4.34 -7.19
CA ASP A 174 -31.47 -3.94 -6.17
C ASP A 174 -32.41 -5.09 -5.77
N SER A 175 -32.71 -6.01 -6.69
CA SER A 175 -33.51 -7.20 -6.41
C SER A 175 -32.73 -8.27 -5.63
N LEU A 176 -31.43 -8.44 -5.91
CA LEU A 176 -30.52 -9.30 -5.14
C LEU A 176 -30.26 -8.74 -3.73
N ALA A 177 -30.11 -7.42 -3.60
CA ALA A 177 -29.99 -6.76 -2.30
C ALA A 177 -31.27 -6.92 -1.45
N LYS A 178 -32.45 -6.91 -2.08
CA LYS A 178 -33.73 -7.15 -1.39
C LYS A 178 -33.93 -8.63 -1.01
N GLN A 179 -33.61 -9.59 -1.88
CA GLN A 179 -33.69 -11.03 -1.56
C GLN A 179 -32.68 -11.45 -0.48
N GLY A 180 -31.46 -10.90 -0.47
CA GLY A 180 -30.48 -11.14 0.60
C GLY A 180 -30.94 -10.62 1.96
N SER A 181 -31.72 -9.54 2.01
CA SER A 181 -32.28 -9.00 3.26
C SER A 181 -33.50 -9.78 3.79
N ALA A 182 -34.20 -10.52 2.92
CA ALA A 182 -35.37 -11.34 3.28
C ALA A 182 -34.96 -12.74 3.78
N SER A 183 -33.87 -13.32 3.26
CA SER A 183 -33.34 -14.62 3.71
C SER A 183 -32.63 -14.58 5.07
N LEU A 184 -32.36 -13.39 5.61
CA LEU A 184 -31.74 -13.17 6.94
C LEU A 184 -32.78 -12.83 8.03
N ARG A 185 -34.08 -12.94 7.72
CA ARG A 185 -35.17 -12.62 8.64
C ARG A 185 -36.21 -13.76 8.81
N MET A 186 -35.79 -15.00 8.61
CA MET A 186 -36.45 -16.22 9.07
C MET A 186 -35.44 -17.18 9.68
#